data_AF-A0A950F062-F1
#
_entry.id   AF-A0A950F062-F1
#
_cell.length_a   1.000
_cell.length_b   1.000
_cell.length_c   1.000
_cell.angle_alpha   90.00
_cell.angle_beta   90.00
_cell.angle_gamma   90.00
#
_symmetry.space_group_name_H-M   'P 1'
#
loop_
_entity.id
_entity.type
_entity.pdbx_description
1 polymer ?
#
loop_
_entity_poly.entity_id
_entity_poly.type
_entity_poly.pdbx_seq_one_letter_code
_entity_poly.pdbx_strand_id
1 'polypeptide(L)'
;MYSGKLIYDMVFNRNNPRGLAIYFDKAAHPVTSYGKQMRTESLNLNFIFKNPADDDVYENVYFALAHLFSYLAFLQIALLRTMASVIPTYVNWMVLVVLGTYEALFGDGSSNCIDEVNETFGELLKCAACKKSILLSNEVAPAFYMDELIKCVNCGEEQTFPLFWLMGSGDRVTVKVEPGQGTSDSGQVAT
;
A
#
# COMPACT_ATOMS: atom_id res chain seq x y z
N MET A 1 9.11 0.14 7.72
CA MET A 1 7.95 0.53 6.90
C MET A 1 6.82 1.09 7.74
N TYR A 2 6.25 0.34 8.71
CA TYR A 2 5.26 0.88 9.65
C TYR A 2 5.82 0.96 11.07
N SER A 3 5.47 2.03 11.79
CA SER A 3 5.75 2.16 13.22
C SER A 3 4.45 2.38 13.99
N GLY A 4 4.40 1.93 15.25
CA GLY A 4 3.23 2.18 16.11
C GLY A 4 2.93 3.69 16.25
N LYS A 5 3.96 4.53 16.20
CA LYS A 5 3.84 5.98 16.16
C LYS A 5 3.13 6.46 14.89
N LEU A 6 3.49 5.94 13.71
CA LEU A 6 2.86 6.30 12.44
C LEU A 6 1.35 5.96 12.44
N ILE A 7 0.99 4.77 12.92
CA ILE A 7 -0.42 4.35 13.03
C ILE A 7 -1.17 5.21 14.04
N TYR A 8 -0.57 5.49 15.19
CA TYR A 8 -1.14 6.41 16.18
C TYR A 8 -1.36 7.81 15.59
N ASP A 9 -0.37 8.33 14.86
CA ASP A 9 -0.43 9.64 14.24
C ASP A 9 -1.49 9.71 13.13
N MET A 10 -1.74 8.62 12.41
CA MET A 10 -2.77 8.55 11.37
C MET A 10 -4.18 8.37 11.94
N VAL A 11 -4.35 7.59 13.01
CA VAL A 11 -5.70 7.21 13.50
C VAL A 11 -6.16 8.10 14.65
N PHE A 12 -5.29 8.40 15.62
CA PHE A 12 -5.68 8.98 16.92
C PHE A 12 -5.16 10.39 17.16
N ASN A 13 -4.09 10.81 16.49
CA ASN A 13 -3.49 12.12 16.72
C ASN A 13 -4.35 13.27 16.16
N ARG A 14 -4.98 14.01 17.06
CA ARG A 14 -5.83 15.18 16.75
C ARG A 14 -5.06 16.40 16.24
N ASN A 15 -3.74 16.42 16.36
CA ASN A 15 -2.90 17.49 15.85
C ASN A 15 -2.41 17.22 14.42
N ASN A 16 -2.65 16.02 13.89
CA ASN A 16 -2.32 15.67 12.52
C ASN A 16 -3.47 16.09 11.59
N PRO A 17 -3.30 17.12 10.74
CA PRO A 17 -4.36 17.56 9.82
C PRO A 17 -4.69 16.50 8.76
N ARG A 18 -3.76 15.58 8.49
CA ARG A 18 -3.93 14.45 7.56
C ARG A 18 -4.35 13.15 8.27
N GLY A 19 -4.67 13.21 9.57
CA GLY A 19 -5.11 12.07 10.37
C GLY A 19 -6.64 11.93 10.41
N LEU A 20 -7.12 10.72 10.63
CA LEU A 20 -8.55 10.38 10.66
C LEU A 20 -9.29 10.93 11.88
N ALA A 21 -8.59 11.17 13.00
CA ALA A 21 -9.19 11.60 14.25
C ALA A 21 -10.09 12.84 14.10
N ILE A 22 -9.61 13.86 13.38
CA ILE A 22 -10.37 15.10 13.17
C ILE A 22 -11.61 14.84 12.31
N TYR A 23 -11.49 14.02 11.27
CA TYR A 23 -12.60 13.69 10.38
C TYR A 23 -13.67 12.85 11.10
N PHE A 24 -13.27 11.87 11.92
CA PHE A 24 -14.22 11.09 12.70
C PHE A 24 -14.94 11.94 13.75
N ASP A 25 -14.23 12.83 14.45
CA ASP A 25 -14.83 13.75 15.41
C ASP A 25 -15.84 14.70 14.72
N LYS A 26 -15.49 15.25 13.54
CA LYS A 26 -16.38 16.10 12.72
C LYS A 26 -17.57 15.35 12.10
N ALA A 27 -17.43 14.05 11.83
CA ALA A 27 -18.51 13.21 11.32
C ALA A 27 -19.51 12.83 12.44
N ALA A 28 -19.01 12.57 13.65
CA ALA A 28 -19.84 12.23 14.80
C ALA A 28 -20.57 13.46 15.39
N HIS A 29 -19.99 14.66 15.27
CA HIS A 29 -20.53 15.87 15.86
C HIS A 29 -20.83 16.92 14.79
N PRO A 30 -22.10 17.34 14.61
CA PRO A 30 -22.46 18.37 13.62
C PRO A 30 -21.83 19.74 13.89
N VAL A 31 -21.59 20.04 15.17
CA VAL A 31 -20.98 21.30 15.64
C VAL A 31 -19.88 20.96 16.64
N THR A 32 -18.69 21.47 16.37
CA THR A 32 -17.49 21.28 17.19
C THR A 32 -16.91 22.66 17.53
N SER A 33 -16.68 22.93 18.81
CA SER A 33 -16.14 24.21 19.29
C SER A 33 -14.71 24.10 19.82
N TYR A 34 -14.18 22.88 19.92
CA TYR A 34 -12.93 22.58 20.61
C TYR A 34 -11.73 22.58 19.65
N GLY A 35 -10.75 23.45 19.89
CA GLY A 35 -9.49 23.48 19.12
C GLY A 35 -9.62 24.10 17.72
N LYS A 36 -8.54 24.72 17.23
CA LYS A 36 -8.53 25.49 15.97
C LYS A 36 -8.85 24.62 14.74
N GLN A 37 -8.41 23.36 14.72
CA GLN A 37 -8.57 22.46 13.57
C GLN A 37 -9.95 21.77 13.53
N MET A 38 -10.58 21.53 14.68
CA MET A 38 -11.91 20.91 14.72
C MET A 38 -13.05 21.91 14.71
N ARG A 39 -12.80 23.19 15.01
CA ARG A 39 -13.87 24.19 15.10
C ARG A 39 -14.67 24.26 13.80
N THR A 40 -15.99 24.09 13.90
CA THR A 40 -16.91 24.27 12.78
C THR A 40 -16.90 25.73 12.34
N GLU A 41 -16.94 25.94 11.02
CA GLU A 41 -17.03 27.28 10.44
C GLU A 41 -18.32 27.97 10.84
N SER A 42 -18.29 29.31 10.86
CA SER A 42 -19.47 30.10 11.21
C SER A 42 -20.59 29.85 10.19
N LEU A 43 -21.81 29.59 10.69
CA LEU A 43 -23.00 29.29 9.87
C LEU A 43 -22.89 28.00 9.04
N ASN A 44 -22.01 27.08 9.42
CA ASN A 44 -21.86 25.77 8.78
C ASN A 44 -22.15 24.63 9.78
N LEU A 45 -22.50 23.45 9.26
CA LEU A 45 -22.56 22.18 10.00
C LEU A 45 -21.60 21.23 9.32
N ASN A 46 -20.51 20.86 10.03
CA ASN A 46 -19.34 20.11 9.52
C ASN A 46 -19.50 19.52 8.10
N PHE A 47 -19.84 18.24 7.95
CA PHE A 47 -19.98 17.61 6.62
C PHE A 47 -21.39 17.68 6.03
N ILE A 48 -22.37 18.26 6.75
CA ILE A 48 -23.78 18.22 6.34
C ILE A 48 -24.04 19.20 5.18
N PHE A 49 -23.38 20.35 5.17
CA PHE A 49 -23.51 21.37 4.11
C PHE A 49 -22.26 21.52 3.26
N LYS A 50 -21.35 20.53 3.29
CA LYS A 50 -20.18 20.55 2.44
C LYS A 50 -20.60 20.40 0.97
N ASN A 51 -19.96 21.19 0.09
CA ASN A 51 -20.17 21.06 -1.34
C ASN A 51 -19.72 19.67 -1.81
N PRO A 52 -20.59 18.87 -2.46
CA PRO A 52 -20.21 17.55 -2.97
C PRO A 52 -19.09 17.57 -4.02
N ALA A 53 -18.78 18.73 -4.60
CA ALA A 53 -17.69 18.90 -5.56
C ALA A 53 -16.32 19.21 -4.90
N ASP A 54 -16.26 19.37 -3.58
CA ASP A 54 -15.00 19.64 -2.87
C ASP A 54 -14.31 18.32 -2.44
N ASP A 55 -13.11 18.06 -2.99
CA ASP A 55 -12.37 16.81 -2.80
C ASP A 55 -11.35 16.81 -1.63
N ASP A 56 -11.20 17.92 -0.92
CA ASP A 56 -10.22 18.12 0.16
C ASP A 56 -10.40 17.15 1.36
N VAL A 57 -11.63 16.70 1.64
CA VAL A 57 -11.87 15.66 2.65
C VAL A 57 -11.36 14.31 2.14
N TYR A 58 -11.62 14.00 0.87
CA TYR A 58 -11.25 12.73 0.27
C TYR A 58 -9.74 12.58 0.18
N GLU A 59 -9.00 13.62 -0.21
CA GLU A 59 -7.53 13.56 -0.28
C GLU A 59 -6.89 13.13 1.04
N ASN A 60 -7.32 13.72 2.15
CA ASN A 60 -6.75 13.45 3.47
C ASN A 60 -7.20 12.09 4.04
N VAL A 61 -8.47 11.74 3.83
CA VAL A 61 -9.02 10.46 4.29
C VAL A 61 -8.41 9.30 3.50
N TYR A 62 -8.32 9.40 2.17
CA TYR A 62 -7.76 8.33 1.35
C TYR A 62 -6.27 8.13 1.61
N PHE A 63 -5.50 9.19 1.85
CA PHE A 63 -4.10 9.06 2.23
C PHE A 63 -3.92 8.22 3.51
N ALA A 64 -4.67 8.55 4.57
CA ALA A 64 -4.58 7.83 5.84
C ALA A 64 -5.14 6.39 5.73
N LEU A 65 -6.23 6.20 5.00
CA LEU A 65 -6.81 4.87 4.75
C LEU A 65 -5.88 3.97 3.96
N ALA A 66 -5.23 4.49 2.92
CA ALA A 66 -4.32 3.70 2.09
C ALA A 66 -3.13 3.17 2.91
N HIS A 67 -2.56 3.97 3.80
CA HIS A 67 -1.53 3.51 4.75
C HIS A 67 -2.08 2.47 5.74
N LEU A 68 -3.27 2.70 6.29
CA LEU A 68 -3.88 1.78 7.25
C LEU A 68 -4.21 0.43 6.62
N PHE A 69 -4.79 0.41 5.42
CA PHE A 69 -5.09 -0.82 4.70
C PHE A 69 -3.83 -1.57 4.30
N SER A 70 -2.81 -0.85 3.84
CA SER A 70 -1.52 -1.47 3.55
C SER A 70 -0.91 -2.11 4.80
N TYR A 71 -0.93 -1.43 5.96
CA TYR A 71 -0.52 -2.00 7.24
C TYR A 71 -1.33 -3.25 7.64
N LEU A 72 -2.66 -3.18 7.51
CA LEU A 72 -3.55 -4.32 7.81
C LEU A 72 -3.26 -5.51 6.90
N ALA A 73 -2.96 -5.27 5.62
CA ALA A 73 -2.58 -6.33 4.69
C ALA A 73 -1.28 -7.03 5.12
N PHE A 74 -0.26 -6.29 5.57
CA PHE A 74 0.95 -6.90 6.15
C PHE A 74 0.65 -7.71 7.41
N LEU A 75 -0.21 -7.20 8.28
CA LEU A 75 -0.62 -7.91 9.50
C LEU A 75 -1.36 -9.21 9.15
N GLN A 76 -2.26 -9.18 8.17
CA GLN A 76 -2.94 -10.37 7.65
C GLN A 76 -1.96 -11.39 7.08
N ILE A 77 -0.98 -10.96 6.28
CA ILE A 77 0.07 -11.85 5.75
C ILE A 77 0.89 -12.47 6.89
N ALA A 78 1.27 -11.67 7.90
CA ALA A 78 2.03 -12.16 9.05
C ALA A 78 1.24 -13.19 9.86
N LEU A 79 -0.05 -12.95 10.09
CA LEU A 79 -0.95 -13.92 10.73
C LEU A 79 -1.11 -15.18 9.88
N LEU A 80 -1.33 -15.04 8.58
CA LEU A 80 -1.48 -16.18 7.67
C LEU A 80 -0.24 -17.08 7.75
N ARG A 81 0.98 -16.52 7.76
CA ARG A 81 2.23 -17.30 7.89
C ARG A 81 2.30 -18.18 9.13
N THR A 82 1.56 -17.86 10.21
CA THR A 82 1.53 -18.68 11.43
C THR A 82 0.56 -19.87 11.34
N MET A 83 -0.30 -19.91 10.33
CA MET A 83 -1.28 -20.98 10.15
C MET A 83 -0.61 -22.23 9.56
N ALA A 84 -1.05 -23.43 9.99
CA ALA A 84 -0.36 -24.69 9.74
C ALA A 84 -0.33 -25.16 8.26
N SER A 85 -1.14 -24.58 7.38
CA SER A 85 -1.35 -25.09 6.02
C SER A 85 -1.34 -23.99 4.96
N VAL A 86 -0.22 -23.29 4.82
CA VAL A 86 -0.12 -22.17 3.86
C VAL A 86 0.84 -22.47 2.74
N ILE A 87 0.37 -22.25 1.51
CA ILE A 87 1.16 -22.41 0.29
C ILE A 87 2.18 -21.26 0.23
N PRO A 88 3.51 -21.53 0.24
CA PRO A 88 4.52 -20.48 0.25
C PRO A 88 4.43 -19.53 -0.95
N THR A 89 4.11 -20.05 -2.14
CA THR A 89 3.91 -19.26 -3.36
C THR A 89 2.85 -18.20 -3.20
N TYR A 90 1.72 -18.54 -2.56
CA TYR A 90 0.63 -17.60 -2.32
C TYR A 90 1.05 -16.49 -1.36
N VAL A 91 1.80 -16.83 -0.31
CA VAL A 91 2.35 -15.84 0.63
C VAL A 91 3.34 -14.92 -0.07
N ASN A 92 4.23 -15.45 -0.90
CA ASN A 92 5.22 -14.66 -1.62
C ASN A 92 4.55 -13.71 -2.63
N TRP A 93 3.52 -14.18 -3.33
CA TRP A 93 2.71 -13.33 -4.20
C TRP A 93 2.04 -12.20 -3.41
N MET A 94 1.36 -12.50 -2.30
CA MET A 94 0.76 -11.45 -1.48
C MET A 94 1.78 -10.45 -0.95
N VAL A 95 2.97 -10.91 -0.51
CA VAL A 95 4.05 -10.02 -0.08
C VAL A 95 4.48 -9.11 -1.23
N LEU A 96 4.68 -9.66 -2.43
CA LEU A 96 5.05 -8.87 -3.61
C LEU A 96 3.96 -7.85 -3.96
N VAL A 97 2.70 -8.24 -3.95
CA VAL A 97 1.57 -7.35 -4.26
C VAL A 97 1.50 -6.21 -3.27
N VAL A 98 1.50 -6.50 -1.96
CA VAL A 98 1.36 -5.46 -0.93
C VAL A 98 2.61 -4.57 -0.88
N LEU A 99 3.81 -5.14 -0.96
CA LEU A 99 5.06 -4.38 -0.94
C LEU A 99 5.24 -3.54 -2.21
N GLY A 100 5.02 -4.13 -3.38
CA GLY A 100 5.13 -3.45 -4.66
C GLY A 100 4.10 -2.32 -4.80
N THR A 101 2.86 -2.56 -4.37
CA THR A 101 1.83 -1.50 -4.33
C THR A 101 2.23 -0.38 -3.37
N TYR A 102 2.74 -0.72 -2.19
CA TYR A 102 3.18 0.28 -1.22
C TYR A 102 4.35 1.12 -1.76
N GLU A 103 5.38 0.49 -2.30
CA GLU A 103 6.53 1.21 -2.88
C GLU A 103 6.11 2.09 -4.04
N ALA A 104 5.18 1.64 -4.89
CA ALA A 104 4.67 2.44 -6.00
C ALA A 104 3.85 3.67 -5.54
N LEU A 105 3.07 3.53 -4.47
CA LEU A 105 2.20 4.60 -3.95
C LEU A 105 2.92 5.60 -3.03
N PHE A 106 3.88 5.12 -2.23
CA PHE A 106 4.48 5.89 -1.14
C PHE A 106 6.01 5.95 -1.18
N GLY A 107 6.64 5.24 -2.12
CA GLY A 107 8.09 5.26 -2.29
C GLY A 107 8.57 6.54 -2.97
N ASP A 108 9.71 7.05 -2.50
CA ASP A 108 10.40 8.16 -3.14
C ASP A 108 11.34 7.61 -4.23
N GLY A 109 10.93 7.66 -5.50
CA GLY A 109 11.79 7.31 -6.64
C GLY A 109 11.57 5.89 -7.19
N SER A 110 12.66 5.20 -7.55
CA SER A 110 12.62 3.85 -8.14
C SER A 110 12.26 2.80 -7.08
N SER A 111 11.24 1.99 -7.35
CA SER A 111 10.85 0.87 -6.52
C SER A 111 11.65 -0.37 -6.89
N ASN A 112 12.31 -0.99 -5.90
CA ASN A 112 13.03 -2.25 -6.09
C ASN A 112 12.09 -3.35 -6.61
N CYS A 113 10.83 -3.38 -6.16
CA CYS A 113 9.85 -4.34 -6.65
C CYS A 113 9.55 -4.16 -8.14
N ILE A 114 9.48 -2.92 -8.61
CA ILE A 114 9.24 -2.61 -10.03
C ILE A 114 10.45 -3.01 -10.86
N ASP A 115 11.65 -2.68 -10.40
CA ASP A 115 12.89 -3.02 -11.09
C ASP A 115 13.04 -4.54 -11.21
N GLU A 116 12.82 -5.29 -10.14
CA GLU A 116 12.86 -6.76 -10.14
C GLU A 116 11.82 -7.38 -11.10
N VAL A 117 10.61 -6.81 -11.16
CA VAL A 117 9.57 -7.28 -12.09
C VAL A 117 9.97 -7.00 -13.53
N ASN A 118 10.49 -5.80 -13.83
CA ASN A 118 10.96 -5.44 -15.16
C ASN A 118 12.14 -6.31 -15.60
N GLU A 119 13.07 -6.63 -14.70
CA GLU A 119 14.20 -7.51 -14.98
C GLU A 119 13.76 -8.98 -15.19
N THR A 120 12.89 -9.49 -14.31
CA THR A 120 12.47 -10.90 -14.33
C THR A 120 11.50 -11.19 -15.47
N PHE A 121 10.57 -10.27 -15.75
CA PHE A 121 9.46 -10.49 -16.67
C PHE A 121 9.49 -9.58 -17.91
N GLY A 122 10.51 -8.75 -18.09
CA GLY A 122 10.60 -7.79 -19.21
C GLY A 122 10.44 -8.40 -20.60
N GLU A 123 10.89 -9.64 -20.81
CA GLU A 123 10.69 -10.34 -22.09
C GLU A 123 9.22 -10.71 -22.37
N LEU A 124 8.45 -10.94 -21.29
CA LEU A 124 7.02 -11.28 -21.31
C LEU A 124 6.13 -10.04 -21.28
N LEU A 125 6.63 -8.91 -20.75
CA LEU A 125 5.94 -7.62 -20.72
C LEU A 125 5.92 -6.96 -22.10
N LYS A 126 5.14 -7.53 -23.01
CA LYS A 126 4.92 -7.00 -24.36
C LYS A 126 3.45 -6.78 -24.61
N CYS A 127 3.13 -5.63 -25.19
CA CYS A 127 1.76 -5.31 -25.58
C CYS A 127 1.25 -6.32 -26.63
N ALA A 128 0.14 -7.00 -26.38
CA ALA A 128 -0.48 -7.92 -27.33
C ALA A 128 -0.90 -7.23 -28.64
N ALA A 129 -1.32 -5.96 -28.58
CA ALA A 129 -1.77 -5.16 -29.73
C ALA A 129 -0.60 -4.63 -30.57
N CYS A 130 0.28 -3.80 -29.99
CA CYS A 130 1.35 -3.12 -30.74
C CYS A 130 2.73 -3.83 -30.68
N LYS A 131 2.84 -4.94 -29.95
CA LYS A 131 4.07 -5.76 -29.77
C LYS A 131 5.28 -5.05 -29.17
N LYS A 132 5.15 -3.79 -28.74
CA LYS A 132 6.20 -3.07 -28.05
C LYS A 132 6.34 -3.56 -26.61
N SER A 133 7.58 -3.50 -26.10
CA SER A 133 7.88 -3.77 -24.70
C SER A 133 7.18 -2.74 -23.79
N ILE A 134 6.72 -3.19 -22.65
CA ILE A 134 6.11 -2.38 -21.61
C ILE A 134 7.06 -2.40 -20.42
N LEU A 135 7.47 -1.21 -19.96
CA LEU A 135 8.20 -1.06 -18.71
C LEU A 135 7.21 -0.60 -17.65
N LEU A 136 7.21 -1.30 -16.52
CA LEU A 136 6.40 -0.93 -15.38
C LEU A 136 6.99 0.33 -14.72
N SER A 137 6.12 1.27 -14.36
CA SER A 137 6.46 2.52 -13.66
C SER A 137 5.56 2.71 -12.44
N ASN A 138 5.89 3.64 -11.54
CA ASN A 138 5.10 3.91 -10.34
C ASN A 138 3.63 4.26 -10.63
N GLU A 139 3.33 4.85 -11.79
CA GLU A 139 1.96 5.24 -12.15
C GLU A 139 1.06 4.05 -12.47
N VAL A 140 1.62 2.99 -13.09
CA VAL A 140 0.86 1.79 -13.50
C VAL A 140 1.08 0.60 -12.56
N ALA A 141 2.12 0.62 -11.74
CA ALA A 141 2.45 -0.45 -10.81
C ALA A 141 1.33 -0.81 -9.82
N PRO A 142 0.57 0.13 -9.22
CA PRO A 142 -0.51 -0.23 -8.29
C PRO A 142 -1.59 -1.09 -8.98
N ALA A 143 -2.02 -0.71 -10.19
CA ALA A 143 -3.00 -1.48 -10.96
C ALA A 143 -2.44 -2.84 -11.40
N PHE A 144 -1.16 -2.89 -11.73
CA PHE A 144 -0.47 -4.15 -12.07
C PHE A 144 -0.41 -5.11 -10.89
N TYR A 145 -0.04 -4.66 -9.70
CA TYR A 145 0.07 -5.54 -8.53
C TYR A 145 -1.30 -5.97 -8.00
N MET A 146 -2.28 -5.06 -7.96
CA MET A 146 -3.58 -5.33 -7.35
C MET A 146 -4.53 -6.09 -8.28
N ASP A 147 -4.61 -5.66 -9.54
CA ASP A 147 -5.61 -6.15 -10.50
C ASP A 147 -4.98 -6.94 -11.65
N GLU A 148 -3.65 -7.11 -11.65
CA GLU A 148 -2.91 -7.71 -12.75
C GLU A 148 -3.14 -6.97 -14.08
N LEU A 149 -3.42 -5.66 -14.03
CA LEU A 149 -3.71 -4.83 -15.20
C LEU A 149 -2.51 -3.98 -15.62
N ILE A 150 -2.26 -3.97 -16.93
CA ILE A 150 -1.20 -3.18 -17.55
C ILE A 150 -1.78 -2.35 -18.68
N LYS A 151 -1.59 -1.04 -18.59
CA LYS A 151 -1.89 -0.12 -19.68
C LYS A 151 -0.66 0.13 -20.54
N CYS A 152 -0.77 -0.11 -21.84
CA CYS A 152 0.33 0.16 -22.75
C CYS A 152 0.50 1.67 -22.99
N VAL A 153 1.65 2.24 -22.59
CA VAL A 153 1.96 3.66 -22.80
C VAL A 153 1.96 4.06 -24.29
N ASN A 154 2.25 3.12 -25.20
CA ASN A 154 2.38 3.43 -26.62
C ASN A 154 1.06 3.42 -27.40
N CYS A 155 0.10 2.57 -27.03
CA CYS A 155 -1.17 2.43 -27.78
C CYS A 155 -2.42 2.60 -26.93
N GLY A 156 -2.28 2.73 -25.60
CA GLY A 156 -3.38 2.91 -24.66
C GLY A 156 -4.14 1.62 -24.31
N GLU A 157 -3.90 0.51 -25.00
CA GLU A 157 -4.60 -0.76 -24.76
C GLU A 157 -4.31 -1.31 -23.35
N GLU A 158 -5.36 -1.70 -22.64
CA GLU A 158 -5.32 -2.28 -21.31
C GLU A 158 -5.40 -3.81 -21.39
N GLN A 159 -4.50 -4.50 -20.68
CA GLN A 159 -4.31 -5.94 -20.77
C GLN A 159 -4.04 -6.54 -19.40
N THR A 160 -4.44 -7.80 -19.22
CA THR A 160 -4.16 -8.57 -18.00
C THR A 160 -2.82 -9.31 -18.11
N PHE A 161 -2.02 -9.28 -17.05
CA PHE A 161 -0.76 -10.00 -16.94
C PHE A 161 -0.81 -11.01 -15.79
N PRO A 162 -0.72 -12.32 -16.07
CA PRO A 162 -0.97 -13.37 -15.08
C PRO A 162 0.19 -13.56 -14.09
N LEU A 163 0.45 -12.56 -13.24
CA LEU A 163 1.59 -12.49 -12.34
C LEU A 163 1.60 -13.67 -11.36
N PHE A 164 0.48 -13.95 -10.70
CA PHE A 164 0.38 -15.08 -9.76
C PHE A 164 0.75 -16.41 -10.40
N TRP A 165 0.23 -16.66 -11.61
CA TRP A 165 0.49 -17.90 -12.34
C TRP A 165 1.97 -18.03 -12.74
N LEU A 166 2.59 -16.95 -13.19
CA LEU A 166 4.02 -16.93 -13.56
C LEU A 166 4.92 -17.16 -12.34
N MET A 167 4.58 -16.56 -11.19
CA MET A 167 5.29 -16.80 -9.93
C MET A 167 5.17 -18.24 -9.44
N GLY A 168 4.02 -18.90 -9.66
CA GLY A 168 3.83 -20.30 -9.29
C GLY A 168 4.42 -21.30 -10.28
N SER A 169 4.63 -20.90 -11.53
CA SER A 169 5.17 -21.77 -12.60
C SER A 169 6.69 -21.73 -12.68
N GLY A 170 7.34 -20.76 -12.05
CA GLY A 170 8.79 -20.64 -11.99
C GLY A 170 9.34 -20.83 -10.57
N ASP A 171 10.33 -21.71 -10.41
CA ASP A 171 11.12 -21.88 -9.17
C ASP A 171 11.96 -20.62 -8.77
N ARG A 172 11.62 -19.42 -9.24
CA ARG A 172 12.56 -18.29 -9.34
C ARG A 172 12.29 -17.07 -8.47
N VAL A 173 11.08 -16.88 -7.92
CA VAL A 173 10.80 -15.67 -7.12
C VAL A 173 10.75 -16.01 -5.62
N THR A 174 11.91 -15.93 -4.98
CA THR A 174 11.98 -15.86 -3.51
C THR A 174 12.26 -14.41 -3.12
N VAL A 175 11.27 -13.75 -2.52
CA VAL A 175 11.49 -12.45 -1.87
C VAL A 175 12.35 -12.70 -0.64
N LYS A 176 13.64 -12.38 -0.72
CA LYS A 176 14.55 -12.41 0.44
C LYS A 176 14.14 -11.28 1.38
N VAL A 177 13.31 -11.60 2.36
CA VAL A 177 13.07 -10.70 3.50
C VAL A 177 14.19 -10.94 4.50
N GLU A 178 15.18 -10.05 4.55
CA GLU A 178 16.22 -10.14 5.57
C GLU A 178 15.60 -9.92 6.97
N PRO A 179 15.77 -10.86 7.91
CA PRO A 179 15.38 -10.63 9.29
C PRO A 179 16.31 -9.57 9.88
N GLY A 180 15.70 -8.50 10.42
CA GLY A 180 16.43 -7.44 11.11
C GLY A 180 17.40 -8.01 12.15
N GLN A 181 18.60 -7.43 12.18
CA GLN A 181 19.67 -7.73 13.11
C GLN A 181 19.17 -7.68 14.57
N GLY A 182 18.84 -8.86 15.11
CA GLY A 182 18.75 -9.09 16.54
C GLY A 182 20.17 -9.15 17.07
N THR A 183 20.52 -8.15 17.88
CA THR A 183 21.76 -8.07 18.65
C THR A 183 22.04 -9.38 19.37
N SER A 184 23.17 -9.98 19.07
CA SER A 184 23.78 -11.05 19.84
C SER A 184 24.10 -10.52 21.24
N ASP A 185 23.40 -11.04 22.26
CA ASP A 185 23.84 -10.92 23.63
C ASP A 185 24.19 -12.32 24.15
N SER A 186 25.47 -12.41 24.51
CA SER A 186 26.17 -13.57 25.05
C SER A 186 25.65 -13.95 26.44
N GLY A 187 25.27 -15.21 26.61
CA GLY A 187 25.01 -15.82 27.92
C GLY A 187 25.67 -17.18 28.01
N GLN A 188 26.88 -17.22 28.56
CA GLN A 188 27.57 -18.44 28.99
C GLN A 188 26.75 -19.16 30.06
N VAL A 189 26.53 -20.46 29.89
CA VAL A 189 26.10 -21.36 30.97
C VAL A 189 27.30 -22.21 31.34
N ALA A 190 27.91 -21.89 32.48
CA ALA A 190 28.92 -22.72 33.12
C ALA A 190 28.21 -23.83 33.91
N THR A 191 28.67 -25.06 33.67
CA THR A 191 28.58 -26.22 34.57
C THR A 191 29.31 -25.99 35.89
#